data_AF-A0AAV0QIC8-F1
#
_entry.id   AF-A0AAV0QIC8-F1
#
_cell.length_a   1.000
_cell.length_b   1.000
_cell.length_c   1.000
_cell.angle_alpha   90.00
_cell.angle_beta   90.00
_cell.angle_gamma   90.00
#
_symmetry.space_group_name_H-M   'P 1'
#
loop_
_entity.id
_entity.type
_entity.pdbx_description
1 polymer ?
#
loop_
_entity_poly.entity_id
_entity_poly.type
_entity_poly.pdbx_seq_one_letter_code
_entity_poly.pdbx_strand_id
1 'polypeptide(L)'
;MVVYTVHMTRMLQKGVQEGRWTEKFTSRIQFNGDLVVASPDTYQVSLGSDAEFVVLASDGLWDYMNSSDAVQFVRDQLKQHGNVQLACEELASAALDRRSQDNISIIIADLGKTDWQSIPPLQQQNFVFELGQAFATLGIVSLGIWMSSSLFSL
;
A
#
# COMPACT_ATOMS: atom_id res chain seq x y z
N MET A 1 25.39 3.72 29.31
CA MET A 1 24.57 4.89 29.71
C MET A 1 25.29 6.24 29.53
N VAL A 2 26.60 6.36 29.80
CA VAL A 2 27.31 7.67 29.81
C VAL A 2 27.69 8.23 28.42
N VAL A 3 27.84 7.38 27.40
CA VAL A 3 28.31 7.82 26.06
C VAL A 3 27.22 8.55 25.26
N TYR A 4 25.95 8.23 25.49
CA TYR A 4 24.85 8.65 24.62
C TYR A 4 24.38 10.09 24.88
N THR A 5 24.32 10.51 26.14
CA THR A 5 23.89 11.87 26.53
C THR A 5 24.79 12.96 25.93
N VAL A 6 26.07 12.66 25.71
CA VAL A 6 27.07 13.61 25.20
C VAL A 6 26.75 14.08 23.78
N HIS A 7 26.23 13.20 22.92
CA HIS A 7 25.96 13.55 21.52
C HIS A 7 24.79 14.52 21.40
N MET A 8 23.75 14.33 22.20
CA MET A 8 22.55 15.16 22.17
C MET A 8 22.78 16.55 22.76
N THR A 9 23.60 16.65 23.82
CA THR A 9 24.04 17.95 24.34
C THR A 9 24.85 18.73 23.29
N ARG A 10 25.69 18.04 22.50
CA ARG A 10 26.41 18.66 21.38
C ARG A 10 25.47 19.16 20.29
N MET A 11 24.39 18.43 19.98
CA MET A 11 23.37 18.88 19.04
C MET A 11 22.67 20.16 19.53
N LEU A 12 22.31 20.23 20.82
CA LEU A 12 21.72 21.44 21.43
C LEU A 12 22.67 22.64 21.33
N GLN A 13 23.95 22.45 21.68
CA GLN A 13 24.96 23.51 21.58
C GLN A 13 25.15 23.98 20.14
N LYS A 14 25.23 23.06 19.18
CA LYS A 14 25.35 23.38 17.76
C LYS A 14 24.15 24.18 17.25
N GLY A 15 22.92 23.80 17.65
CA GLY A 15 21.73 24.55 17.24
C GLY A 15 21.65 25.96 17.84
N VAL A 16 22.24 26.21 19.01
CA VAL A 16 22.39 27.58 19.54
C VAL A 16 23.34 28.39 18.66
N GLN A 17 24.49 27.80 18.31
CA GLN A 17 25.49 28.45 17.44
C GLN A 17 24.94 28.77 16.06
N GLU A 18 24.09 27.91 15.52
CA GLU A 18 23.41 28.09 14.23
C GLU A 18 22.15 28.98 14.32
N GLY A 19 21.82 29.51 15.50
CA GLY A 19 20.65 30.37 15.69
C GLY A 19 19.30 29.65 15.53
N ARG A 20 19.27 28.32 15.60
CA ARG A 20 18.03 27.52 15.49
C ARG A 20 17.16 27.63 16.76
N TRP A 21 17.78 27.90 17.91
CA TRP A 21 17.11 28.13 19.19
C TRP A 21 17.97 28.97 20.15
N THR A 22 17.38 29.43 21.25
CA THR A 22 18.07 30.22 22.28
C THR A 22 18.68 29.34 23.38
N GLU A 23 19.69 29.84 24.10
CA GLU A 23 20.25 29.16 25.28
C GLU A 23 19.20 28.94 26.39
N LYS A 24 18.25 29.88 26.53
CA LYS A 24 17.14 29.76 27.47
C LYS A 24 16.21 28.60 27.12
N PHE A 25 16.08 28.26 25.84
CA PHE A 25 15.31 27.11 25.40
C PHE A 25 16.06 25.81 25.73
N THR A 26 17.34 25.72 25.37
CA THR A 26 18.12 24.48 25.58
C THR A 26 18.35 24.17 27.05
N SER A 27 18.46 25.18 27.93
CA SER A 27 18.61 24.98 29.37
C SER A 27 17.41 24.32 30.06
N ARG A 28 16.26 24.28 29.39
CA ARG A 28 15.04 23.63 29.89
C ARG A 28 14.87 22.21 29.38
N ILE A 29 15.68 21.79 28.41
CA ILE A 29 15.59 20.46 27.82
C ILE A 29 16.38 19.48 28.69
N GLN A 30 15.69 18.44 29.14
CA GLN A 30 16.30 17.30 29.80
C GLN A 30 16.01 16.05 28.99
N PHE A 31 17.08 15.38 28.54
CA PHE A 31 16.97 14.13 27.81
C PHE A 31 17.03 12.96 28.79
N ASN A 32 16.00 12.12 28.77
CA ASN A 32 15.89 10.95 29.64
C ASN A 32 16.31 9.64 28.96
N GLY A 33 16.74 9.71 27.71
CA GLY A 33 17.15 8.58 26.88
C GLY A 33 17.46 9.01 25.46
N ASP A 34 17.75 8.04 24.60
CA ASP A 34 18.02 8.27 23.18
C ASP A 34 16.75 8.64 22.44
N LEU A 35 16.82 9.63 21.54
CA LEU A 35 15.67 10.02 20.70
C LEU A 35 15.44 9.05 19.55
N VAL A 36 16.50 8.40 19.09
CA VAL A 36 16.48 7.43 18.00
C VAL A 36 17.30 6.23 18.45
N VAL A 37 16.70 5.04 18.40
CA VAL A 37 17.35 3.77 18.77
C VAL A 37 17.44 2.86 17.55
N ALA A 38 18.50 2.05 17.50
CA ALA A 38 18.70 1.05 16.45
C ALA A 38 18.13 -0.33 16.83
N SER A 39 17.33 -0.40 17.91
CA SER A 39 16.68 -1.66 18.31
C SER A 39 15.47 -1.89 17.40
N PRO A 40 15.45 -2.98 16.61
CA PRO A 40 14.36 -3.23 15.68
C PRO A 40 13.19 -3.94 16.37
N ASP A 41 12.01 -3.81 15.79
CA ASP A 41 10.91 -4.73 16.07
C ASP A 41 11.15 -6.05 15.33
N THR A 42 10.93 -7.17 16.01
CA THR A 42 11.12 -8.51 15.45
C THR A 42 9.81 -9.29 15.43
N TYR A 43 9.46 -9.84 14.27
CA TYR A 43 8.27 -10.65 14.09
C TYR A 43 8.64 -11.99 13.46
N GLN A 44 8.03 -13.07 13.94
CA GLN A 44 8.15 -14.39 13.35
C GLN A 44 6.81 -14.76 12.71
N VAL A 45 6.85 -15.07 11.41
CA VAL A 45 5.67 -15.47 10.64
C VAL A 45 5.90 -16.86 10.07
N SER A 46 5.01 -17.80 10.36
CA SER A 46 5.02 -19.13 9.75
C SER A 46 4.38 -19.06 8.36
N LEU A 47 5.12 -19.48 7.32
CA LEU A 47 4.62 -19.49 5.96
C LEU A 47 3.75 -20.74 5.72
N GLY A 48 2.44 -20.53 5.60
CA GLY A 48 1.49 -21.56 5.24
C GLY A 48 1.65 -22.07 3.81
N SER A 49 0.86 -23.07 3.43
CA SER A 49 0.77 -23.55 2.04
C SER A 49 0.08 -22.55 1.11
N ASP A 50 -0.70 -21.64 1.68
CA ASP A 50 -1.42 -20.54 1.05
C ASP A 50 -0.59 -19.26 0.89
N ALA A 51 0.63 -19.22 1.44
CA ALA A 51 1.53 -18.09 1.25
C ALA A 51 2.08 -18.08 -0.19
N GLU A 52 1.67 -17.06 -0.96
CA GLU A 52 2.02 -16.91 -2.38
C GLU A 52 3.37 -16.21 -2.57
N PHE A 53 3.53 -15.01 -2.00
CA PHE A 53 4.72 -14.18 -2.10
C PHE A 53 4.83 -13.19 -0.92
N VAL A 54 6.00 -12.56 -0.77
CA VAL A 54 6.24 -11.47 0.21
C VAL A 54 6.72 -10.22 -0.53
N VAL A 55 6.19 -9.06 -0.14
CA VAL A 55 6.64 -7.75 -0.65
C VAL A 55 7.30 -6.97 0.48
N LEU A 56 8.51 -6.49 0.24
CA LEU A 56 9.25 -5.54 1.07
C LEU A 56 9.54 -4.31 0.22
N ALA A 57 9.24 -3.11 0.73
CA ALA A 57 9.53 -1.89 0.00
C ALA A 57 9.77 -0.69 0.94
N SER A 58 10.43 0.34 0.41
CA SER A 58 10.56 1.65 1.07
C SER A 58 9.23 2.42 1.07
N ASP A 59 9.16 3.47 1.90
CA ASP A 59 8.08 4.47 1.94
C ASP A 59 7.80 5.11 0.58
N GLY A 60 8.81 5.25 -0.29
CA GLY A 60 8.62 5.69 -1.67
C GLY A 60 7.55 4.92 -2.46
N LEU A 61 7.26 3.65 -2.12
CA LEU A 61 6.08 2.92 -2.60
C LEU A 61 4.85 3.18 -1.73
N TRP A 62 4.97 2.95 -0.41
CA TRP A 62 3.83 2.89 0.51
C TRP A 62 3.13 4.22 0.73
N ASP A 63 3.79 5.35 0.50
CA ASP A 63 3.21 6.69 0.56
C ASP A 63 2.21 6.94 -0.57
N TYR A 64 2.28 6.17 -1.67
CA TYR A 64 1.50 6.38 -2.89
C TYR A 64 0.63 5.17 -3.27
N MET A 65 0.86 4.02 -2.66
CA MET A 65 0.08 2.80 -2.88
C MET A 65 -0.13 2.06 -1.56
N ASN A 66 -1.39 1.78 -1.22
CA ASN A 66 -1.67 0.99 -0.02
C ASN A 66 -1.27 -0.48 -0.23
N SER A 67 -1.06 -1.19 0.89
CA SER A 67 -0.56 -2.56 0.86
C SER A 67 -1.49 -3.55 0.17
N SER A 68 -2.81 -3.41 0.30
CA SER A 68 -3.78 -4.27 -0.41
C SER A 68 -3.72 -4.09 -1.92
N ASP A 69 -3.63 -2.85 -2.41
CA ASP A 69 -3.54 -2.54 -3.83
C ASP A 69 -2.22 -3.05 -4.42
N ALA A 70 -1.11 -2.91 -3.69
CA ALA A 70 0.18 -3.44 -4.12
C ALA A 70 0.17 -4.96 -4.24
N VAL A 71 -0.39 -5.66 -3.24
CA VAL A 71 -0.53 -7.13 -3.27
C VAL A 71 -1.43 -7.55 -4.44
N GLN A 72 -2.54 -6.86 -4.65
CA GLN A 72 -3.43 -7.16 -5.76
C GLN A 72 -2.76 -6.92 -7.11
N PHE A 73 -2.04 -5.81 -7.26
CA PHE A 73 -1.28 -5.48 -8.45
C PHE A 73 -0.24 -6.57 -8.78
N VAL A 74 0.59 -6.96 -7.80
CA VAL A 74 1.59 -8.02 -8.00
C VAL A 74 0.93 -9.33 -8.38
N ARG A 75 -0.18 -9.69 -7.74
CA ARG A 75 -0.95 -10.89 -8.07
C ARG A 75 -1.46 -10.85 -9.52
N ASP A 76 -1.95 -9.71 -9.98
CA ASP A 76 -2.46 -9.54 -11.34
C ASP A 76 -1.34 -9.68 -12.37
N GLN A 77 -0.19 -9.08 -12.11
CA GLN A 77 1.01 -9.20 -12.95
C GLN A 77 1.53 -10.64 -13.03
N LEU A 78 1.63 -11.31 -11.89
CA LEU A 78 2.07 -12.70 -11.86
C LEU A 78 1.08 -13.63 -12.59
N LYS A 79 -0.23 -13.41 -12.48
CA LYS A 79 -1.22 -14.15 -13.29
C LYS A 79 -1.08 -13.88 -14.78
N GLN A 80 -0.74 -12.65 -15.16
CA GLN A 80 -0.62 -12.27 -16.57
C GLN A 80 0.60 -12.90 -17.24
N HIS A 81 1.76 -12.90 -16.58
CA HIS A 81 3.02 -13.30 -17.22
C HIS A 81 3.94 -14.19 -16.37
N GLY A 82 3.65 -14.42 -15.09
CA GLY A 82 4.41 -15.34 -14.22
C GLY A 82 5.86 -14.94 -13.96
N ASN A 83 6.21 -13.66 -14.13
CA ASN A 83 7.59 -13.16 -14.01
C ASN A 83 7.69 -12.15 -12.86
N VAL A 84 8.25 -12.58 -11.74
CA VAL A 84 8.36 -11.75 -10.52
C VAL A 84 9.23 -10.50 -10.71
N GLN A 85 10.28 -10.58 -11.53
CA GLN A 85 11.15 -9.44 -11.81
C GLN A 85 10.38 -8.35 -12.57
N LEU A 86 9.64 -8.76 -13.60
CA LEU A 86 8.79 -7.83 -14.36
C LEU A 86 7.67 -7.24 -13.48
N ALA A 87 7.01 -8.06 -12.67
CA ALA A 87 5.99 -7.58 -11.73
C ALA A 87 6.56 -6.53 -10.75
N CYS A 88 7.80 -6.70 -10.30
CA CYS A 88 8.49 -5.75 -9.44
C CYS A 88 8.79 -4.41 -10.17
N GLU A 89 9.24 -4.48 -11.42
CA GLU A 89 9.52 -3.29 -12.25
C GLU A 89 8.24 -2.52 -12.57
N GLU A 90 7.15 -3.22 -12.87
CA GLU A 90 5.85 -2.61 -13.12
C GLU A 90 5.24 -2.00 -11.85
N LEU A 91 5.43 -2.62 -10.68
CA LEU A 91 5.00 -2.04 -9.40
C LEU A 91 5.75 -0.74 -9.09
N ALA A 92 7.07 -0.71 -9.34
CA ALA A 92 7.87 0.51 -9.18
C ALA A 92 7.41 1.61 -10.16
N SER A 93 7.15 1.25 -11.42
CA SER A 93 6.64 2.17 -12.44
C SER A 93 5.27 2.74 -12.04
N ALA A 94 4.38 1.91 -11.49
CA ALA A 94 3.08 2.32 -11.00
C ALA A 94 3.16 3.33 -9.82
N ALA A 95 4.21 3.25 -8.98
CA ALA A 95 4.46 4.24 -7.93
C ALA A 95 5.01 5.56 -8.50
N LEU A 96 5.88 5.50 -9.51
CA LEU A 96 6.38 6.69 -10.23
C LEU A 96 5.26 7.42 -10.97
N ASP A 97 4.34 6.69 -11.60
CA ASP A 97 3.18 7.26 -12.30
C ASP A 97 2.23 7.99 -11.34
N ARG A 98 2.16 7.53 -10.09
CA ARG A 98 1.46 8.22 -8.99
C ARG A 98 2.23 9.41 -8.42
N ARG A 99 3.32 9.83 -9.08
CA ARG A 99 4.16 10.98 -8.73
C ARG A 99 4.91 10.82 -7.41
N SER A 100 5.35 9.61 -7.09
CA SER A 100 6.31 9.42 -6.01
C SER A 100 7.53 10.34 -6.19
N GLN A 101 7.90 11.06 -5.12
CA GLN A 101 9.02 12.00 -5.10
C GLN A 101 10.25 11.44 -4.36
N ASP A 102 10.19 10.17 -3.94
CA ASP A 102 11.24 9.53 -3.16
C ASP A 102 11.93 8.39 -3.94
N ASN A 103 13.00 7.84 -3.37
CA ASN A 103 13.63 6.63 -3.84
C ASN A 103 12.70 5.42 -3.61
N ILE A 104 12.45 4.66 -4.67
CA ILE A 104 11.64 3.45 -4.62
C ILE A 104 12.57 2.25 -4.68
N SER A 105 12.52 1.43 -3.63
CA SER A 105 13.19 0.13 -3.57
C SER A 105 12.16 -0.94 -3.20
N ILE A 106 12.09 -2.01 -3.99
CA ILE A 106 11.11 -3.07 -3.83
C ILE A 106 11.82 -4.42 -3.95
N ILE A 107 11.46 -5.36 -3.09
CA ILE A 107 11.83 -6.78 -3.17
C ILE A 107 10.53 -7.58 -3.14
N ILE A 108 10.37 -8.46 -4.12
CA ILE A 108 9.29 -9.45 -4.16
C ILE A 108 9.92 -10.84 -4.08
N ALA A 109 9.59 -11.58 -3.02
CA ALA A 109 9.97 -12.98 -2.88
C ALA A 109 8.78 -13.86 -3.28
N ASP A 110 8.80 -14.36 -4.52
CA ASP A 110 7.87 -15.40 -4.97
C ASP A 110 8.25 -16.73 -4.30
N LEU A 111 7.31 -17.34 -3.58
CA LEU A 111 7.55 -18.57 -2.83
C LEU A 111 7.43 -19.82 -3.71
N GLY A 112 7.02 -19.68 -4.98
CA GLY A 112 6.97 -20.77 -5.96
C GLY A 112 5.94 -21.86 -5.64
N LYS A 113 5.03 -21.59 -4.71
CA LYS A 113 3.93 -22.52 -4.34
C LYS A 113 2.69 -22.34 -5.21
N THR A 114 2.63 -21.25 -5.97
CA THR A 114 1.47 -20.87 -6.77
C THR A 114 1.76 -21.08 -8.25
N ASP A 115 0.92 -21.87 -8.92
CA ASP A 115 0.90 -21.92 -10.37
C ASP A 115 0.07 -20.75 -10.90
N TRP A 116 0.72 -19.61 -11.09
CA TRP A 116 0.09 -18.36 -11.50
C TRP A 116 -0.68 -18.46 -12.82
N GLN A 117 -0.25 -19.33 -13.74
CA GLN A 117 -0.87 -19.52 -15.05
C GLN A 117 -2.12 -20.41 -14.98
N SER A 118 -2.21 -21.28 -13.96
CA SER A 118 -3.40 -22.10 -13.74
C SER A 118 -4.58 -21.35 -13.11
N ILE A 119 -4.31 -20.20 -12.48
CA ILE A 119 -5.36 -19.41 -11.85
C ILE A 119 -6.14 -18.69 -12.96
N PRO A 120 -7.47 -18.87 -13.05
CA PRO A 120 -8.25 -18.16 -14.06
C PRO A 120 -8.00 -16.66 -13.95
N PRO A 121 -7.85 -15.95 -15.09
CA PRO A 121 -7.69 -14.50 -15.07
C PRO A 121 -8.85 -13.93 -14.27
N LEU A 122 -8.55 -12.97 -13.38
CA LEU A 122 -9.59 -12.30 -12.64
C LEU A 122 -10.57 -11.75 -13.66
N GLN A 123 -11.79 -12.28 -13.62
CA GLN A 123 -12.89 -11.75 -14.38
C GLN A 123 -12.97 -10.30 -13.89
N GLN A 124 -12.50 -9.35 -14.70
CA GLN A 124 -12.80 -7.94 -14.46
C GLN A 124 -14.29 -7.93 -14.18
N GLN A 125 -14.71 -7.42 -13.02
CA GLN A 125 -16.13 -7.16 -12.81
C GLN A 125 -16.54 -6.32 -14.01
N ASN A 126 -17.26 -6.95 -14.94
CA ASN A 126 -17.58 -6.34 -16.21
C ASN A 126 -18.64 -5.31 -15.87
N PHE A 127 -18.20 -4.12 -15.48
CA PHE A 127 -19.02 -3.00 -15.07
C PHE A 127 -20.12 -2.72 -16.11
N VAL A 128 -19.83 -2.96 -17.39
CA VAL A 128 -20.79 -2.89 -18.51
C VAL A 128 -21.91 -3.93 -18.39
N PHE A 129 -21.59 -5.15 -17.96
CA PHE A 129 -22.56 -6.22 -17.74
C PHE A 129 -23.44 -5.95 -16.51
N GLU A 130 -22.83 -5.47 -15.42
CA GLU A 130 -23.57 -5.06 -14.21
C GLU A 130 -24.51 -3.88 -14.51
N LEU A 131 -24.05 -2.85 -15.23
CA LEU A 131 -24.90 -1.75 -15.70
C LEU A 131 -26.00 -2.25 -16.64
N GLY A 132 -25.67 -3.13 -17.60
CA GLY A 132 -26.63 -3.70 -18.53
C GLY A 132 -27.75 -4.46 -17.81
N GLN A 133 -27.41 -5.25 -16.79
CA GLN A 133 -28.39 -5.93 -15.94
C GLN A 133 -29.24 -4.94 -15.15
N ALA A 134 -28.64 -3.92 -14.54
CA ALA A 134 -29.37 -2.89 -13.81
C ALA A 134 -30.42 -2.19 -14.69
N PHE A 135 -30.05 -1.80 -15.91
CA PHE A 135 -31.00 -1.19 -16.86
C PHE A 135 -32.11 -2.15 -17.29
N ALA A 136 -31.80 -3.43 -17.54
CA ALA A 136 -32.80 -4.42 -17.90
C ALA A 136 -33.82 -4.63 -16.76
N THR A 137 -33.35 -4.76 -15.52
CA THR A 137 -34.23 -4.91 -14.36
C THR A 137 -35.11 -3.68 -14.16
N LEU A 138 -34.54 -2.47 -14.25
CA LEU A 138 -35.32 -1.23 -14.15
C LEU A 138 -36.38 -1.12 -15.25
N GLY A 139 -36.04 -1.52 -16.49
CA GLY A 139 -36.98 -1.54 -17.61
C GLY A 139 -38.15 -2.49 -17.38
N ILE A 140 -37.87 -3.73 -16.96
CA ILE A 140 -38.89 -4.75 -16.68
C ILE A 140 -39.83 -4.30 -15.55
N VAL A 141 -39.27 -3.80 -14.45
CA VAL A 141 -40.05 -3.34 -13.29
C VAL A 141 -40.92 -2.14 -13.68
N SER A 142 -40.37 -1.18 -14.43
CA SER A 142 -41.10 0.00 -14.89
C SER A 142 -42.25 -0.37 -15.83
N LEU A 143 -42.02 -1.31 -16.77
CA LEU A 143 -43.06 -1.86 -17.65
C LEU A 143 -44.15 -2.58 -16.86
N GLY A 144 -43.79 -3.38 -15.85
CA GLY A 144 -44.74 -4.07 -14.99
C GLY A 144 -45.64 -3.11 -14.21
N ILE A 145 -45.05 -2.07 -13.62
CA ILE A 145 -45.79 -1.02 -12.92
C ILE A 145 -46.71 -0.26 -13.89
N TRP A 146 -46.20 0.11 -15.07
CA TRP A 146 -46.98 0.82 -16.08
C TRP A 146 -48.17 -0.01 -16.58
N MET A 147 -47.94 -1.28 -16.91
CA MET A 147 -48.99 -2.22 -17.31
C MET A 147 -50.03 -2.42 -16.21
N SER A 148 -49.60 -2.57 -14.96
CA SER A 148 -50.51 -2.68 -13.81
C SER A 148 -51.33 -1.41 -13.64
N SER A 149 -50.71 -0.22 -13.68
CA SER A 149 -51.42 1.05 -13.54
C SER A 149 -52.41 1.32 -14.67
N SER A 150 -52.10 0.86 -15.89
CA SER A 150 -52.96 0.99 -17.07
C SER A 150 -54.14 0.01 -17.03
N LEU A 151 -53.97 -1.17 -16.40
CA LEU A 151 -55.04 -2.15 -16.24
C LEU A 151 -56.05 -1.77 -15.15
N PHE A 152 -55.61 -1.05 -14.11
CA PHE A 152 -56.46 -0.57 -13.01
C PHE A 152 -57.17 0.77 -13.31
N SER A 153 -56.89 1.39 -14.46
CA SER A 153 -57.48 2.66 -14.90
C SER A 153 -58.49 2.51 -16.06
N LEU A 154 -58.84 1.27 -16.41
CA LEU A 154 -59.94 0.85 -17.30
C LEU A 154 -61.07 0.22 -16.46
#